data_AF-A0A948B6A3-F1
#
_entry.id   AF-A0A948B6A3-F1
#
_cell.length_a   1.000
_cell.length_b   1.000
_cell.length_c   1.000
_cell.angle_alpha   90.00
_cell.angle_beta   90.00
_cell.angle_gamma   90.00
#
_symmetry.space_group_name_H-M   'P 1'
#
loop_
_entity.id
_entity.type
_entity.pdbx_description
1 polymer ?
#
loop_
_entity_poly.entity_id
_entity_poly.type
_entity_poly.pdbx_seq_one_letter_code
_entity_poly.pdbx_strand_id
1 'polypeptide(L)'
;MLSFRFPLFIYIAPIGDISREKGNADMDYVIAFKGEAQTKVVLTDGVLARQLVRPFVGARCNGTTEVGIGFLNTDGQVQQFYAPDFFKNILQSWRGLRIFDRLTHIWKTTLQDCYNAAAPDPTYLEKRAFECLADQIGRRQLDIFLDKIRILVPAPGVLDQMLTIFDTSGVTLDVFELQSELKKGRLQSTLFLRFLINQEVQAYKQLNSEERAQYESEIRRMEQEAGRLITLQARAVAS
;
A
#
# COMPACT_ATOMS: atom_id res chain seq x y z
N MET A 1 12.81 27.47 11.58
CA MET A 1 12.21 27.48 10.23
C MET A 1 13.06 26.57 9.35
N LEU A 2 12.65 25.31 9.16
CA LEU A 2 13.37 24.37 8.29
C LEU A 2 12.69 24.38 6.92
N SER A 3 13.35 24.97 5.93
CA SER A 3 12.95 24.95 4.53
C SER A 3 13.46 23.65 3.92
N PHE A 4 12.55 22.73 3.59
CA PHE A 4 12.88 21.53 2.83
C PHE A 4 12.55 21.77 1.36
N ARG A 5 13.60 21.90 0.54
CA ARG A 5 13.52 21.87 -0.93
C ARG A 5 13.76 20.44 -1.38
N PHE A 6 12.72 19.76 -1.87
CA PHE A 6 12.83 18.42 -2.44
C PHE A 6 13.06 18.51 -3.95
N PRO A 7 14.16 17.95 -4.50
CA PRO A 7 14.27 17.73 -5.93
C PRO A 7 13.50 16.47 -6.34
N LEU A 8 12.67 16.67 -7.37
CA LEU A 8 11.75 15.78 -8.06
C LEU A 8 12.50 14.81 -9.00
N PHE A 9 12.20 13.50 -8.97
CA PHE A 9 12.54 12.58 -10.07
C PHE A 9 11.48 11.47 -10.20
N ILE A 10 10.65 11.56 -11.24
CA ILE A 10 9.87 10.43 -11.76
C ILE A 10 10.89 9.46 -12.37
N TYR A 11 10.85 8.19 -11.97
CA TYR A 11 11.62 7.13 -12.61
C TYR A 11 10.66 5.99 -12.93
N ILE A 12 10.47 5.76 -14.21
CA ILE A 12 9.81 4.59 -14.78
C ILE A 12 10.97 3.73 -15.27
N ALA A 13 11.18 2.55 -14.68
CA ALA A 13 12.16 1.60 -15.20
C ALA A 13 11.67 1.06 -16.56
N PRO A 14 12.53 0.93 -17.59
CA PRO A 14 12.10 0.50 -18.91
C PRO A 14 11.65 -0.96 -18.94
N ILE A 15 10.53 -1.20 -19.63
CA ILE A 15 10.04 -2.51 -20.08
C ILE A 15 11.08 -3.07 -21.07
N GLY A 16 11.79 -4.12 -20.67
CA GLY A 16 12.82 -4.77 -21.47
C GLY A 16 12.36 -6.12 -22.00
N ASP A 17 11.91 -6.15 -23.25
CA ASP A 17 11.59 -7.38 -23.97
C ASP A 17 12.87 -8.20 -24.29
N ILE A 18 12.82 -9.49 -23.95
CA ILE A 18 13.63 -10.62 -24.43
C ILE A 18 15.15 -10.62 -24.15
N SER A 19 15.55 -11.27 -23.05
CA SER A 19 16.43 -12.46 -23.09
C SER A 19 16.53 -13.13 -21.72
N ARG A 20 16.01 -14.36 -21.65
CA ARG A 20 16.03 -15.25 -20.47
C ARG A 20 17.47 -15.68 -20.16
N GLU A 21 18.00 -15.28 -19.01
CA GLU A 21 18.98 -16.09 -18.27
C GLU A 21 19.00 -15.70 -16.78
N LYS A 22 18.55 -16.65 -15.95
CA LYS A 22 18.79 -16.85 -14.50
C LYS A 22 18.98 -15.62 -13.58
N GLY A 23 17.91 -15.30 -12.86
CA GLY A 23 17.93 -14.78 -11.48
C GLY A 23 17.65 -13.28 -11.36
N ASN A 24 16.40 -12.90 -11.07
CA ASN A 24 15.85 -11.52 -10.96
C ASN A 24 15.50 -10.78 -12.27
N ALA A 25 15.01 -11.49 -13.29
CA ALA A 25 14.38 -10.86 -14.45
C ALA A 25 12.94 -10.40 -14.14
N ASP A 26 12.65 -9.13 -14.44
CA ASP A 26 11.35 -8.44 -14.54
C ASP A 26 10.42 -8.44 -13.32
N MET A 27 10.71 -7.53 -12.39
CA MET A 27 9.69 -6.97 -11.50
C MET A 27 9.50 -5.51 -11.89
N ASP A 28 8.36 -5.17 -12.47
CA ASP A 28 8.01 -3.78 -12.76
C ASP A 28 7.68 -3.05 -11.46
N TYR A 29 8.41 -1.97 -11.20
CA TYR A 29 8.20 -1.11 -10.05
C TYR A 29 7.69 0.26 -10.49
N VAL A 30 6.61 0.70 -9.86
CA VAL A 30 6.14 2.09 -9.95
C VAL A 30 6.59 2.82 -8.69
N ILE A 31 7.47 3.80 -8.82
CA ILE A 31 7.96 4.58 -7.68
C ILE A 31 7.22 5.91 -7.61
N ALA A 32 6.34 6.05 -6.61
CA ALA A 32 5.53 7.26 -6.41
C ALA A 32 6.22 8.32 -5.54
N PHE A 33 7.16 7.93 -4.69
CA PHE A 33 7.90 8.85 -3.84
C PHE A 33 9.34 8.38 -3.63
N LYS A 34 10.30 9.30 -3.69
CA LYS A 34 11.70 9.06 -3.31
C LYS A 34 12.09 9.97 -2.15
N GLY A 35 12.66 9.37 -1.11
CA GLY A 35 13.30 10.10 -0.03
C GLY A 35 14.68 10.60 -0.40
N GLU A 36 15.32 11.28 0.54
CA GLU A 36 16.70 11.74 0.40
C GLU A 36 17.68 10.56 0.45
N ALA A 37 18.81 10.69 -0.24
CA ALA A 37 19.87 9.69 -0.16
C ALA A 37 20.51 9.70 1.23
N GLN A 38 20.70 8.52 1.83
CA GLN A 38 21.21 8.35 3.18
C GLN A 38 22.25 7.24 3.21
N THR A 39 23.33 7.43 3.96
CA THR A 39 24.30 6.35 4.20
C THR A 39 23.79 5.46 5.33
N LYS A 40 23.65 4.15 5.05
CA LYS A 40 23.26 3.13 6.03
C LYS A 40 24.21 1.94 5.96
N VAL A 41 24.27 1.16 7.04
CA VAL A 41 24.95 -0.14 7.06
C VAL A 41 23.97 -1.21 6.59
N VAL A 42 24.25 -1.86 5.47
CA VAL A 42 23.35 -2.82 4.82
C VAL A 42 23.93 -4.22 4.93
N LEU A 43 23.14 -5.17 5.43
CA LEU A 43 23.46 -6.58 5.34
C LEU A 43 23.06 -7.12 3.96
N THR A 44 24.04 -7.39 3.10
CA THR A 44 23.85 -8.01 1.77
C THR A 44 24.61 -9.33 1.75
N ASP A 45 23.92 -10.45 1.51
CA ASP A 45 24.52 -11.79 1.43
C ASP A 45 25.44 -12.17 2.61
N GLY A 46 25.05 -11.77 3.83
CA GLY A 46 25.81 -12.03 5.05
C GLY A 46 26.94 -11.03 5.33
N VAL A 47 27.18 -10.07 4.45
CA VAL A 47 28.22 -9.04 4.59
C VAL A 47 27.60 -7.70 4.97
N LEU A 48 28.19 -7.04 5.97
CA LEU A 48 27.81 -5.68 6.37
C LEU A 48 28.67 -4.67 5.63
N ALA A 49 28.03 -3.79 4.86
CA ALA A 49 28.70 -2.73 4.14
C ALA A 49 27.98 -1.39 4.32
N ARG A 50 28.74 -0.29 4.41
CA ARG A 50 28.14 1.05 4.31
C ARG A 50 27.78 1.32 2.85
N GLN A 51 26.51 1.63 2.61
CA GLN A 51 25.99 1.91 1.27
C GLN A 51 25.18 3.21 1.31
N LEU A 52 25.24 3.97 0.22
CA LEU A 52 24.32 5.08 0.00
C LEU A 52 23.02 4.51 -0.56
N VAL A 53 21.93 4.67 0.18
CA VAL A 53 20.62 4.16 -0.19
C VAL A 53 19.63 5.30 -0.34
N ARG A 54 18.64 5.12 -1.23
CA ARG A 54 17.53 6.07 -1.38
C ARG A 54 16.21 5.38 -1.09
N PRO A 55 15.54 5.64 0.04
CA PRO A 55 14.27 5.02 0.32
C PRO A 55 13.18 5.51 -0.63
N PHE A 56 12.18 4.68 -0.87
CA PHE A 56 11.06 5.02 -1.74
C PHE A 56 9.74 4.39 -1.28
N VAL A 57 8.63 5.03 -1.63
CA VAL A 57 7.30 4.40 -1.63
C VAL A 57 6.99 4.04 -3.07
N GLY A 58 6.57 2.81 -3.29
CA GLY A 58 6.29 2.30 -4.63
C GLY A 58 5.33 1.14 -4.60
N ALA A 59 5.01 0.68 -5.80
CA ALA A 59 4.20 -0.50 -6.02
C ALA A 59 4.96 -1.51 -6.86
N ARG A 60 4.71 -2.79 -6.61
CA ARG A 60 5.07 -3.89 -7.50
C ARG A 60 3.89 -4.18 -8.42
N CYS A 61 4.18 -4.33 -9.71
CA CYS A 61 3.18 -4.60 -10.75
C CYS A 61 3.47 -5.96 -11.39
N ASN A 62 3.03 -7.05 -10.75
CA ASN A 62 3.25 -8.43 -11.25
C ASN A 62 1.96 -9.27 -11.23
N GLY A 63 0.83 -8.69 -11.65
CA GLY A 63 -0.49 -9.34 -11.64
C GLY A 63 -1.31 -9.07 -10.37
N THR A 64 -0.65 -8.74 -9.26
CA THR A 64 -1.24 -8.10 -8.08
C THR A 64 -0.56 -6.75 -7.84
N THR A 65 -1.34 -5.73 -7.51
CA THR A 65 -0.79 -4.42 -7.14
C THR A 65 -0.54 -4.39 -5.64
N GLU A 66 0.72 -4.32 -5.25
CA GLU A 66 1.15 -4.28 -3.84
C GLU A 66 1.90 -2.97 -3.58
N VAL A 67 1.42 -2.16 -2.64
CA VAL A 67 2.04 -0.87 -2.29
C VAL A 67 2.86 -1.03 -1.03
N GLY A 68 4.09 -0.52 -1.04
CA GLY A 68 5.00 -0.68 0.09
C GLY A 68 6.18 0.25 0.06
N ILE A 69 7.22 -0.14 0.79
CA ILE A 69 8.46 0.61 0.95
C ILE A 69 9.65 -0.17 0.43
N GLY A 70 10.61 0.54 -0.15
CA GLY A 70 11.87 -0.05 -0.56
C GLY A 70 13.00 0.95 -0.49
N PHE A 71 14.18 0.53 -0.94
CA PHE A 71 15.28 1.44 -1.20
C PHE A 71 16.05 1.08 -2.46
N LEU A 72 16.60 2.12 -3.07
CA LEU A 72 17.46 2.04 -4.25
C LEU A 72 18.93 2.04 -3.82
N ASN A 73 19.77 1.35 -4.58
CA ASN A 73 21.23 1.48 -4.51
C ASN A 73 21.70 2.76 -5.24
N THR A 74 23.02 2.97 -5.33
CA THR A 74 23.64 4.13 -6.01
C THR A 74 23.33 4.19 -7.50
N ASP A 75 23.12 3.04 -8.13
CA ASP A 75 22.83 2.92 -9.56
C ASP A 75 21.33 3.13 -9.87
N GLY A 76 20.53 3.40 -8.83
CA GLY A 76 19.09 3.61 -8.95
C GLY A 76 18.28 2.32 -9.08
N GLN A 77 18.90 1.16 -8.90
CA GLN A 77 18.23 -0.13 -8.93
C GLN A 77 17.57 -0.44 -7.58
N VAL A 78 16.38 -1.06 -7.62
CA VAL A 78 15.68 -1.52 -6.42
C VAL A 78 16.48 -2.66 -5.78
N GLN A 79 17.01 -2.42 -4.58
CA GLN A 79 17.82 -3.41 -3.87
C GLN A 79 16.96 -4.26 -2.93
N GLN A 80 16.03 -3.63 -2.20
CA GLN A 80 15.00 -4.34 -1.44
C GLN A 80 13.68 -3.58 -1.51
N PHE A 81 12.60 -4.33 -1.42
CA PHE A 81 11.23 -3.82 -1.39
C PHE A 81 10.39 -4.75 -0.51
N TYR A 82 9.58 -4.16 0.36
CA TYR A 82 8.58 -4.85 1.16
C TYR A 82 7.23 -4.20 0.92
N ALA A 83 6.28 -5.01 0.46
CA ALA A 83 4.87 -4.71 0.44
C ALA A 83 4.12 -5.98 0.88
N PRO A 84 3.15 -5.88 1.80
CA PRO A 84 2.32 -7.02 2.12
C PRO A 84 1.25 -7.23 1.04
N ASP A 85 0.98 -8.50 0.75
CA ASP A 85 -0.08 -8.89 -0.18
C ASP A 85 -1.42 -8.25 0.23
N PHE A 86 -2.22 -7.84 -0.75
CA PHE A 86 -3.56 -7.24 -0.61
C PHE A 86 -3.64 -5.84 0.04
N PHE A 87 -2.65 -5.41 0.83
CA PHE A 87 -2.66 -4.10 1.45
C PHE A 87 -2.06 -3.04 0.51
N LYS A 88 -2.85 -2.01 0.21
CA LYS A 88 -2.50 -0.93 -0.73
C LYS A 88 -2.41 0.42 -0.03
N ASN A 89 -1.91 0.38 1.22
CA ASN A 89 -1.89 1.51 2.15
C ASN A 89 -0.72 2.46 1.87
N ILE A 90 -1.02 3.54 1.17
CA ILE A 90 -0.03 4.54 0.78
C ILE A 90 0.49 5.36 1.97
N LEU A 91 -0.37 5.69 2.94
CA LEU A 91 0.05 6.48 4.09
C LEU A 91 0.85 5.66 5.07
N GLN A 92 0.44 4.41 5.33
CA GLN A 92 1.22 3.46 6.12
C GLN A 92 2.61 3.25 5.49
N SER A 93 2.68 3.05 4.17
CA SER A 93 3.96 2.95 3.45
C SER A 93 4.82 4.19 3.66
N TRP A 94 4.26 5.38 3.44
CA TRP A 94 4.99 6.63 3.63
C TRP A 94 5.48 6.83 5.07
N ARG A 95 4.66 6.51 6.07
CA ARG A 95 5.01 6.54 7.49
C ARG A 95 6.12 5.53 7.82
N GLY A 96 6.06 4.33 7.26
CA GLY A 96 7.12 3.32 7.39
C GLY A 96 8.45 3.85 6.87
N LEU A 97 8.44 4.58 5.76
CA LEU A 97 9.63 5.23 5.23
C LEU A 97 10.19 6.30 6.18
N ARG A 98 9.33 7.08 6.86
CA ARG A 98 9.76 8.04 7.89
C ARG A 98 10.43 7.36 9.07
N ILE A 99 10.04 6.13 9.41
CA ILE A 99 10.72 5.32 10.43
C ILE A 99 12.07 4.85 9.92
N PHE A 100 12.10 4.31 8.71
CA PHE A 100 13.32 3.86 8.05
C PHE A 100 14.40 4.96 7.99
N ASP A 101 14.01 6.21 7.75
CA ASP A 101 14.92 7.37 7.75
C ASP A 101 15.71 7.53 9.06
N ARG A 102 15.19 7.05 10.19
CA ARG A 102 15.84 7.14 11.50
C ARG A 102 16.79 5.99 11.81
N LEU A 103 16.80 4.95 10.99
CA LEU A 103 17.62 3.77 11.20
C LEU A 103 19.01 3.93 10.62
N THR A 104 19.99 3.30 11.26
CA THR A 104 21.38 3.28 10.80
C THR A 104 21.74 1.99 10.09
N HIS A 105 21.06 0.89 10.45
CA HIS A 105 21.29 -0.44 9.92
C HIS A 105 20.06 -0.97 9.20
N ILE A 106 20.29 -1.66 8.08
CA ILE A 106 19.29 -2.38 7.31
C ILE A 106 19.57 -3.87 7.42
N TRP A 107 18.69 -4.55 8.15
CA TRP A 107 18.62 -5.99 8.30
C TRP A 107 17.55 -6.57 7.37
N LYS A 108 17.47 -7.90 7.30
CA LYS A 108 16.53 -8.63 6.43
C LYS A 108 15.06 -8.22 6.64
N THR A 109 14.65 -7.93 7.88
CA THR A 109 13.26 -7.58 8.22
C THR A 109 13.02 -6.08 8.35
N THR A 110 14.05 -5.24 8.20
CA THR A 110 13.95 -3.82 8.56
C THR A 110 12.81 -3.08 7.85
N LEU A 111 12.59 -3.34 6.56
CA LEU A 111 11.48 -2.72 5.82
C LEU A 111 10.11 -3.21 6.31
N GLN A 112 9.98 -4.51 6.57
CA GLN A 112 8.77 -5.09 7.16
C GLN A 112 8.48 -4.48 8.53
N ASP A 113 9.51 -4.36 9.37
CA ASP A 113 9.38 -3.84 10.72
C ASP A 113 8.94 -2.37 10.71
N CYS A 114 9.52 -1.57 9.81
CA CYS A 114 9.13 -0.18 9.60
C CYS A 114 7.67 -0.05 9.13
N TYR A 115 7.26 -0.86 8.15
CA TYR A 115 5.89 -0.84 7.62
C TYR A 115 4.85 -1.20 8.69
N ASN A 116 5.13 -2.24 9.47
CA ASN A 116 4.24 -2.71 10.54
C ASN A 116 4.18 -1.72 11.69
N ALA A 117 5.30 -1.17 12.14
CA ALA A 117 5.32 -0.17 13.21
C ALA A 117 4.54 1.11 12.86
N ALA A 118 4.43 1.43 11.57
CA ALA A 118 3.66 2.55 11.02
C ALA A 118 2.15 2.31 10.97
N ALA A 119 1.67 1.09 11.23
CA ALA A 119 0.24 0.82 11.33
C ALA A 119 -0.41 1.70 12.41
N PRO A 120 -1.63 2.22 12.17
CA PRO A 120 -2.33 3.05 13.14
C PRO A 120 -2.66 2.29 14.44
N ASP A 121 -3.02 1.01 14.31
CA ASP A 121 -3.41 0.14 15.42
C ASP A 121 -2.63 -1.17 15.36
N PRO A 122 -1.40 -1.22 15.91
CA PRO A 122 -0.53 -2.38 15.72
C PRO A 122 -1.01 -3.62 16.48
N THR A 123 -1.09 -4.76 15.80
CA THR A 123 -1.47 -6.04 16.41
C THR A 123 -0.36 -6.63 17.31
N TYR A 124 -0.66 -7.70 18.05
CA TYR A 124 0.31 -8.37 18.93
C TYR A 124 1.54 -8.92 18.17
N LEU A 125 1.35 -9.47 16.96
CA LEU A 125 2.44 -10.00 16.12
C LEU A 125 3.45 -8.92 15.71
N GLU A 126 2.99 -7.68 15.64
CA GLU A 126 3.83 -6.55 15.25
C GLU A 126 4.77 -6.15 16.38
N LYS A 127 4.49 -6.49 17.65
CA LYS A 127 5.33 -6.15 18.81
C LYS A 127 6.76 -6.65 18.72
N ARG A 128 7.02 -7.79 18.06
CA ARG A 128 8.38 -8.33 17.85
C ARG A 128 9.20 -7.49 16.87
N ALA A 129 8.55 -6.87 15.87
CA ALA A 129 9.20 -5.93 14.96
C ALA A 129 9.71 -4.66 15.68
N PHE A 130 9.04 -4.25 16.77
CA PHE A 130 9.46 -3.08 17.55
C PHE A 130 10.77 -3.33 18.29
N GLU A 131 11.15 -4.57 18.59
CA GLU A 131 12.38 -4.88 19.31
C GLU A 131 13.60 -4.54 18.45
N CYS A 132 13.62 -4.99 17.20
CA CYS A 132 14.73 -4.68 16.27
C CYS A 132 14.86 -3.18 15.96
N LEU A 133 13.74 -2.46 15.92
CA LEU A 133 13.75 -1.00 15.78
C LEU A 133 14.23 -0.30 17.06
N ALA A 134 13.81 -0.82 18.22
CA ALA A 134 14.18 -0.28 19.53
C ALA A 134 15.68 -0.47 19.82
N ASP A 135 16.30 -1.53 19.32
CA ASP A 135 17.75 -1.73 19.45
C ASP A 135 18.57 -0.63 18.75
N GLN A 136 18.03 -0.02 17.70
CA GLN A 136 18.71 1.04 16.95
C GLN A 136 18.41 2.45 17.46
N ILE A 137 17.16 2.72 17.87
CA ILE A 137 16.70 4.07 18.24
C ILE A 137 16.64 4.26 19.76
N GLY A 138 16.56 3.17 20.52
CA GLY A 138 16.19 3.13 21.93
C GLY A 138 14.68 3.03 22.11
N ARG A 139 14.22 2.15 23.01
CA ARG A 139 12.77 1.84 23.18
C ARG A 139 11.93 3.07 23.49
N ARG A 140 12.35 3.88 24.47
CA ARG A 140 11.60 5.07 24.89
C ARG A 140 11.53 6.11 23.78
N GLN A 141 12.64 6.29 23.05
CA GLN A 141 12.70 7.21 21.91
C GLN A 141 11.82 6.71 20.76
N LEU A 142 11.81 5.39 20.51
CA LEU A 142 10.96 4.77 19.51
C LEU A 142 9.48 5.00 19.84
N ASP A 143 9.04 4.73 21.06
CA ASP A 143 7.63 4.91 21.44
C ASP A 143 7.16 6.36 21.22
N ILE A 144 7.93 7.35 21.71
CA ILE A 144 7.64 8.79 21.51
C ILE A 144 7.63 9.15 20.02
N PHE A 145 8.52 8.56 19.23
CA PHE A 145 8.64 8.83 17.81
C PHE A 145 7.47 8.22 17.03
N LEU A 146 7.06 7.00 17.35
CA LEU A 146 5.96 6.31 16.67
C LEU A 146 4.62 7.01 16.91
N ASP A 147 4.38 7.53 18.11
CA ASP A 147 3.18 8.35 18.39
C ASP A 147 3.08 9.55 17.45
N LYS A 148 4.23 10.17 17.13
CA LYS A 148 4.29 11.29 16.18
C LYS A 148 4.14 10.83 14.74
N ILE A 149 4.75 9.71 14.36
CA ILE A 149 4.70 9.21 12.98
C ILE A 149 3.31 8.73 12.60
N ARG A 150 2.58 8.06 13.50
CA ARG A 150 1.24 7.51 13.21
C ARG A 150 0.17 8.57 12.91
N ILE A 151 0.38 9.81 13.35
CA ILE A 151 -0.50 10.93 13.03
C ILE A 151 0.01 11.76 11.86
N LEU A 152 1.26 11.54 11.43
CA LEU A 152 1.88 12.30 10.37
C LEU A 152 1.28 11.91 9.01
N VAL A 153 1.15 12.90 8.14
CA VAL A 153 0.75 12.72 6.74
C VAL A 153 1.71 13.48 5.82
N PRO A 154 1.85 13.08 4.54
CA PRO A 154 2.59 13.87 3.58
C PRO A 154 1.98 15.26 3.40
N ALA A 155 2.79 16.21 2.94
CA ALA A 155 2.26 17.50 2.49
C ALA A 155 1.25 17.28 1.35
N PRO A 156 0.17 18.10 1.23
CA PRO A 156 -0.90 17.86 0.26
C PRO A 156 -0.40 17.68 -1.18
N GLY A 157 0.52 18.54 -1.64
CA GLY A 157 1.09 18.42 -2.98
C GLY A 157 1.95 17.18 -3.21
N VAL A 158 2.60 16.66 -2.14
CA VAL A 158 3.36 15.40 -2.22
C VAL A 158 2.40 14.22 -2.31
N LEU A 159 1.34 14.21 -1.48
CA LEU A 159 0.34 13.17 -1.53
C LEU A 159 -0.36 13.13 -2.89
N ASP A 160 -0.83 14.28 -3.39
CA ASP A 160 -1.50 14.35 -4.70
C ASP A 160 -0.60 13.80 -5.82
N GLN A 161 0.69 14.15 -5.83
CA GLN A 161 1.64 13.61 -6.80
C GLN A 161 1.78 12.08 -6.69
N MET A 162 1.91 11.56 -5.47
CA MET A 162 2.01 10.12 -5.26
C MET A 162 0.77 9.38 -5.77
N LEU A 163 -0.42 9.93 -5.46
CA LEU A 163 -1.69 9.39 -5.91
C LEU A 163 -1.79 9.43 -7.43
N THR A 164 -1.41 10.53 -8.08
CA THR A 164 -1.44 10.66 -9.54
C THR A 164 -0.49 9.68 -10.23
N ILE A 165 0.72 9.48 -9.71
CA ILE A 165 1.68 8.52 -10.27
C ILE A 165 1.09 7.10 -10.21
N PHE A 166 0.51 6.72 -9.07
CA PHE A 166 -0.10 5.40 -8.95
C PHE A 166 -1.32 5.23 -9.85
N ASP A 167 -2.24 6.19 -9.86
CA ASP A 167 -3.44 6.17 -10.70
C ASP A 167 -3.09 6.05 -12.20
N THR A 168 -2.18 6.90 -12.69
CA THR A 168 -1.73 6.86 -14.10
C THR A 168 -0.96 5.61 -14.48
N SER A 169 -0.38 4.90 -13.49
CA SER A 169 0.31 3.62 -13.70
C SER A 169 -0.60 2.40 -13.49
N GLY A 170 -1.91 2.60 -13.30
CA GLY A 170 -2.86 1.50 -13.06
C GLY A 170 -2.73 0.84 -11.70
N VAL A 171 -2.07 1.49 -10.74
CA VAL A 171 -1.90 1.00 -9.36
C VAL A 171 -3.15 1.35 -8.56
N THR A 172 -3.97 0.34 -8.24
CA THR A 172 -5.09 0.52 -7.31
C THR A 172 -4.58 0.80 -5.90
N LEU A 173 -5.23 1.72 -5.19
CA LEU A 173 -4.89 2.11 -3.82
C LEU A 173 -6.02 1.76 -2.85
N ASP A 174 -5.69 1.59 -1.57
CA ASP A 174 -6.70 1.52 -0.52
C ASP A 174 -7.25 2.92 -0.22
N VAL A 175 -8.36 3.27 -0.87
CA VAL A 175 -9.03 4.55 -0.63
C VAL A 175 -9.67 4.64 0.75
N PHE A 176 -9.92 3.54 1.45
CA PHE A 176 -10.52 3.54 2.78
C PHE A 176 -9.53 4.04 3.83
N GLU A 177 -8.23 3.74 3.67
CA GLU A 177 -7.16 4.37 4.46
C GLU A 177 -7.25 5.90 4.34
N LEU A 178 -7.28 6.39 3.11
CA LEU A 178 -7.35 7.82 2.81
C LEU A 178 -8.64 8.48 3.32
N GLN A 179 -9.78 7.81 3.14
CA GLN A 179 -11.07 8.29 3.63
C GLN A 179 -11.12 8.35 5.16
N SER A 180 -10.54 7.35 5.84
CA SER A 180 -10.45 7.29 7.30
C SER A 180 -9.63 8.46 7.84
N GLU A 181 -8.48 8.76 7.22
CA GLU A 181 -7.61 9.86 7.65
C GLU A 181 -8.20 11.26 7.34
N LEU A 182 -8.99 11.38 6.28
CA LEU A 182 -9.81 12.58 6.04
C LEU A 182 -10.88 12.77 7.12
N LYS A 183 -11.61 11.72 7.49
CA LYS A 183 -12.63 11.78 8.56
C LYS A 183 -12.02 12.13 9.91
N LYS A 184 -10.80 11.66 10.18
CA LYS A 184 -10.00 12.01 11.37
C LYS A 184 -9.41 13.43 11.33
N GLY A 185 -9.59 14.17 10.22
CA GLY A 185 -9.10 15.53 10.04
C GLY A 185 -7.58 15.66 9.87
N ARG A 186 -6.87 14.55 9.60
CA ARG A 186 -5.41 14.56 9.45
C ARG A 186 -4.98 14.89 8.03
N LEU A 187 -5.77 14.48 7.04
CA LEU A 187 -5.56 14.86 5.64
C LEU A 187 -6.30 16.13 5.28
N GLN A 188 -5.63 16.97 4.49
CA GLN A 188 -6.32 18.04 3.78
C GLN A 188 -7.04 17.45 2.57
N SER A 189 -8.30 17.85 2.40
CA SER A 189 -9.08 17.42 1.25
C SER A 189 -8.66 18.19 0.00
N THR A 190 -8.13 17.48 -0.99
CA THR A 190 -7.77 18.02 -2.31
C THR A 190 -8.80 17.56 -3.37
N LEU A 191 -8.83 18.22 -4.52
CA LEU A 191 -9.74 17.85 -5.61
C LEU A 191 -9.49 16.42 -6.10
N PHE A 192 -8.21 16.06 -6.29
CA PHE A 192 -7.83 14.74 -6.78
C PHE A 192 -8.15 13.64 -5.76
N LEU A 193 -7.85 13.87 -4.48
CA LEU A 193 -8.20 12.93 -3.42
C LEU A 193 -9.72 12.68 -3.33
N ARG A 194 -10.54 13.74 -3.46
CA ARG A 194 -12.01 13.59 -3.50
C ARG A 194 -12.46 12.81 -4.73
N PHE A 195 -11.85 13.07 -5.89
CA PHE A 195 -12.15 12.35 -7.12
C PHE A 195 -11.93 10.85 -6.96
N LEU A 196 -10.74 10.43 -6.49
CA LEU A 196 -10.42 9.02 -6.25
C LEU A 196 -11.38 8.35 -5.28
N ILE A 197 -11.65 8.98 -4.13
CA ILE A 197 -12.59 8.42 -3.14
C ILE A 197 -14.00 8.28 -3.71
N ASN A 198 -14.46 9.29 -4.46
CA ASN A 198 -15.80 9.26 -5.05
C ASN A 198 -15.91 8.17 -6.12
N GLN A 199 -14.88 8.00 -6.97
CA GLN A 199 -14.85 6.95 -8.00
C GLN A 199 -15.00 5.57 -7.37
N GLU A 200 -14.21 5.26 -6.34
CA GLU A 200 -14.27 3.94 -5.70
C GLU A 200 -15.59 3.72 -4.95
N VAL A 201 -16.09 4.75 -4.26
CA VAL A 201 -17.39 4.66 -3.56
C VAL A 201 -18.53 4.41 -4.56
N GLN A 202 -18.48 4.99 -5.76
CA GLN A 202 -19.48 4.73 -6.80
C GLN A 202 -19.34 3.31 -7.37
N ALA A 203 -18.11 2.85 -7.64
CA ALA A 203 -17.86 1.48 -8.09
C ALA A 203 -18.39 0.44 -7.09
N TYR A 204 -18.13 0.64 -5.80
CA TYR A 204 -18.64 -0.23 -4.74
C TYR A 204 -20.17 -0.23 -4.64
N LYS A 205 -20.81 0.94 -4.81
CA LYS A 205 -22.28 1.03 -4.84
C LYS A 205 -22.90 0.31 -6.04
N GLN A 206 -22.28 0.42 -7.21
CA GLN A 206 -22.73 -0.26 -8.42
C GLN A 206 -22.65 -1.78 -8.24
N LEU A 207 -21.51 -2.28 -7.77
CA LEU A 207 -21.29 -3.72 -7.55
C LEU A 207 -22.31 -4.31 -6.56
N ASN A 208 -22.53 -3.64 -5.42
CA ASN A 208 -23.57 -4.04 -4.47
C ASN A 208 -24.99 -3.97 -5.04
N SER A 209 -25.27 -3.03 -5.95
CA SER A 209 -26.60 -2.92 -6.58
C SER A 209 -26.83 -4.04 -7.60
N GLU A 210 -25.79 -4.44 -8.32
CA GLU A 210 -25.82 -5.56 -9.27
C GLU A 210 -25.98 -6.90 -8.55
N GLU A 211 -25.21 -7.13 -7.48
CA GLU A 211 -25.35 -8.32 -6.64
C GLU A 211 -26.76 -8.42 -6.04
N ARG A 212 -27.30 -7.32 -5.50
CA ARG A 212 -28.68 -7.29 -5.01
C ARG A 212 -29.70 -7.61 -6.10
N ALA A 213 -29.54 -7.04 -7.30
CA ALA A 213 -30.42 -7.32 -8.42
C ALA A 213 -30.35 -8.79 -8.86
N GLN A 214 -29.17 -9.41 -8.82
CA GLN A 214 -28.99 -10.84 -9.09
C GLN A 214 -29.74 -11.69 -8.06
N TYR A 215 -29.54 -11.44 -6.76
CA TYR A 215 -30.24 -12.17 -5.70
C TYR A 215 -31.77 -12.02 -5.82
N GLU A 216 -32.27 -10.82 -6.08
CA GLU A 216 -33.71 -10.60 -6.28
C GLU A 216 -34.25 -11.36 -7.50
N SER A 217 -33.47 -11.46 -8.58
CA SER A 217 -33.86 -12.22 -9.78
C SER A 217 -33.92 -13.73 -9.51
N GLU A 218 -32.99 -14.28 -8.73
CA GLU A 218 -32.98 -15.69 -8.34
C GLU A 218 -34.17 -16.02 -7.42
N ILE A 219 -34.48 -15.15 -6.46
CA ILE A 219 -35.65 -15.31 -5.58
C ILE A 219 -36.94 -15.36 -6.42
N ARG A 220 -37.13 -14.41 -7.35
CA ARG A 220 -38.32 -14.41 -8.23
C ARG A 220 -38.41 -15.67 -9.07
N ARG A 221 -37.28 -16.19 -9.56
CA ARG A 221 -37.25 -17.44 -10.32
C ARG A 221 -37.67 -18.62 -9.45
N MET A 222 -37.15 -18.72 -8.22
CA MET A 222 -37.52 -19.77 -7.27
C MET A 222 -39.00 -19.70 -6.89
N GLU A 223 -39.56 -18.51 -6.68
CA GLU A 223 -40.99 -18.32 -6.40
C GLU A 223 -41.88 -18.78 -7.57
N GLN A 224 -41.51 -18.44 -8.81
CA GLN A 224 -42.23 -18.88 -10.00
C GLN A 224 -42.18 -20.41 -10.18
N GLU A 225 -41.03 -21.02 -9.89
CA GLU A 225 -40.83 -22.46 -9.99
C GLU A 225 -41.61 -23.22 -8.91
N ALA A 226 -41.57 -22.72 -7.66
CA ALA A 226 -42.39 -23.24 -6.57
C ALA A 226 -43.90 -23.14 -6.87
N GLY A 227 -44.36 -21.99 -7.38
CA GLY A 227 -45.76 -21.81 -7.80
C GLY A 227 -46.20 -22.77 -8.90
N ARG A 228 -45.32 -23.06 -9.87
CA ARG A 228 -45.56 -24.09 -10.90
C ARG A 228 -45.69 -25.48 -10.29
N LEU A 229 -44.80 -25.85 -9.38
CA LEU A 229 -44.81 -27.18 -8.74
C LEU A 229 -46.07 -27.38 -7.89
N ILE A 230 -46.49 -26.37 -7.13
CA ILE A 230 -47.74 -26.39 -6.34
C ILE A 230 -48.95 -26.59 -7.27
N THR A 231 -48.99 -25.87 -8.40
CA THR A 231 -50.09 -25.99 -9.38
C THR A 231 -50.12 -27.38 -10.02
N LEU A 232 -48.96 -27.96 -10.34
CA LEU A 232 -48.86 -29.31 -10.89
C LEU A 232 -49.30 -30.38 -9.88
N GLN A 233 -48.91 -30.26 -8.61
CA GLN A 233 -49.39 -31.14 -7.54
C GLN A 233 -50.91 -31.04 -7.36
N ALA A 234 -51.46 -29.82 -7.29
CA ALA A 234 -52.89 -29.63 -7.13
C ALA A 234 -53.71 -30.27 -8.26
N ARG A 235 -53.20 -30.24 -9.50
CA ARG A 235 -53.83 -30.94 -10.64
C ARG A 235 -53.72 -32.45 -10.53
N ALA A 236 -52.58 -32.98 -10.09
CA ALA A 236 -52.37 -34.41 -9.92
C ALA A 236 -53.23 -35.02 -8.79
N VAL A 237 -53.60 -34.26 -7.76
CA VAL A 237 -54.50 -34.71 -6.68
C VAL A 237 -55.98 -34.64 -7.09
N ALA A 238 -56.33 -33.78 -8.05
CA ALA A 238 -57.70 -33.61 -8.54
C ALA A 238 -58.11 -34.60 -9.64
N SER A 239 -57.16 -35.38 -10.16
CA SER A 239 -57.32 -36.43 -11.19
C SER A 239 -57.23 -37.81 -10.58
#